data_AF-F6F2V0-F1
#
_entry.id   AF-F6F2V0-F1
#
_cell.length_a   1.000
_cell.length_b   1.000
_cell.length_c   1.000
_cell.angle_alpha   90.00
_cell.angle_beta   90.00
_cell.angle_gamma   90.00
#
_symmetry.space_group_name_H-M   'P 1'
#
loop_
_entity.id
_entity.type
_entity.pdbx_description
1 polymer ?
#
loop_
_entity_poly.entity_id
_entity_poly.type
_entity_poly.pdbx_seq_one_letter_code
_entity_poly.pdbx_strand_id
1 'polypeptide(L)'
;MNFDKTARALATLDLSTEHSQLAVIDQETADTEAAYDRGQAKAADLGRDLAHILDARRNGETEAAALRAGVDIAAIVKTPDTIRGGREALLAGLRTLNADLDRLGKDRQAVRDRVALKLAEAFNGALVELDKESRNLAARLAQIFADAEAIRAASSSMAAIRLSTALRDVVDEAAVSNLISRGKPWPASPELADLLTQHKDAVSLAAGALHLQHRTMRM
;
A
#
# COMPACT_ATOMS: atom_id res chain seq x y z
N MET A 1 -2.13 11.31 -20.43
CA MET A 1 -2.29 10.84 -19.04
C MET A 1 -1.24 11.53 -18.20
N ASN A 2 -1.65 12.27 -17.17
CA ASN A 2 -0.73 13.05 -16.34
C ASN A 2 -0.29 12.21 -15.13
N PHE A 3 0.50 11.15 -15.39
CA PHE A 3 1.12 10.31 -14.35
C PHE A 3 1.88 11.13 -13.29
N ASP A 4 2.31 12.33 -13.67
CA ASP A 4 2.89 13.36 -12.84
C ASP A 4 2.09 13.69 -11.58
N LYS A 5 0.75 13.70 -11.61
CA LYS A 5 -0.05 14.04 -10.42
C LYS A 5 -0.11 12.91 -9.41
N THR A 6 -0.32 11.68 -9.87
CA THR A 6 -0.27 10.48 -9.01
C THR A 6 1.12 10.31 -8.42
N ALA A 7 2.17 10.51 -9.25
CA ALA A 7 3.55 10.53 -8.80
C ALA A 7 3.81 11.63 -7.76
N ARG A 8 3.26 12.84 -7.94
CA ARG A 8 3.35 13.92 -6.94
C ARG A 8 2.61 13.57 -5.65
N ALA A 9 1.40 13.01 -5.71
CA ALA A 9 0.63 12.63 -4.53
C ALA A 9 1.36 11.56 -3.70
N LEU A 10 2.00 10.59 -4.36
CA LEU A 10 2.87 9.61 -3.70
C LEU A 10 4.18 10.23 -3.21
N ALA A 11 4.76 11.18 -3.95
CA ALA A 11 5.99 11.87 -3.55
C ALA A 11 5.79 12.79 -2.34
N THR A 12 4.57 13.29 -2.11
CA THR A 12 4.22 14.08 -0.92
C THR A 12 3.86 13.22 0.29
N LEU A 13 3.79 11.89 0.14
CA LEU A 13 3.45 11.00 1.24
C LEU A 13 4.62 10.92 2.22
N ASP A 14 4.45 11.54 3.38
CA ASP A 14 5.42 11.47 4.47
C ASP A 14 5.11 10.31 5.43
N LEU A 15 6.00 9.32 5.40
CA LEU A 15 6.01 8.15 6.29
C LEU A 15 7.20 8.18 7.26
N SER A 16 7.93 9.30 7.36
CA SER A 16 9.14 9.42 8.20
C SER A 16 8.86 9.14 9.68
N THR A 17 7.69 9.57 10.16
CA THR A 17 7.25 9.35 11.54
C THR A 17 7.01 7.87 11.80
N GLU A 18 6.26 7.18 10.93
CA GLU A 18 5.99 5.76 11.05
C GLU A 18 7.26 4.92 10.91
N HIS A 19 8.16 5.30 10.00
CA HIS A 19 9.46 4.65 9.84
C HIS A 19 10.32 4.76 11.11
N SER A 20 10.36 5.95 11.71
CA SER A 20 11.10 6.19 12.96
C SER A 20 10.49 5.39 14.12
N GLN A 21 9.15 5.31 14.20
CA GLN A 21 8.45 4.50 15.19
C GLN A 21 8.74 3.00 15.04
N LEU A 22 8.74 2.49 13.80
CA LEU A 22 9.10 1.09 13.55
C LEU A 22 10.55 0.80 13.94
N ALA A 23 11.49 1.70 13.63
CA ALA A 23 12.88 1.53 14.01
C ALA A 23 13.06 1.45 15.54
N VAL A 24 12.34 2.28 16.30
CA VAL A 24 12.34 2.23 17.78
C VAL A 24 11.76 0.89 18.27
N ILE A 25 10.61 0.46 17.73
CA ILE A 25 9.98 -0.81 18.12
C ILE A 25 10.88 -2.00 17.78
N ASP A 26 11.55 -1.98 16.64
CA ASP A 26 12.46 -3.05 16.21
C ASP A 26 13.68 -3.13 17.14
N GLN A 27 14.23 -1.98 17.54
CA GLN A 27 15.32 -1.93 18.53
C GLN A 27 14.86 -2.44 19.91
N GLU A 28 13.71 -1.97 20.40
CA GLU A 28 13.14 -2.43 21.68
C GLU A 28 12.81 -3.93 21.66
N THR A 29 12.37 -4.46 20.52
CA THR A 29 12.14 -5.91 20.34
C THR A 29 13.44 -6.67 20.49
N ALA A 30 14.50 -6.26 19.77
CA ALA A 30 15.80 -6.91 19.81
C ALA A 30 16.42 -6.89 21.23
N ASP A 31 16.30 -5.76 21.93
CA ASP A 31 16.81 -5.62 23.30
C ASP A 31 16.05 -6.51 24.28
N THR A 32 14.72 -6.63 24.11
CA THR A 32 13.85 -7.47 24.93
C THR A 32 14.10 -8.97 24.68
N GLU A 33 14.23 -9.38 23.41
CA GLU A 33 14.61 -10.75 23.04
C GLU A 33 15.98 -11.14 23.61
N ALA A 34 16.98 -10.25 23.48
CA ALA A 34 18.29 -10.49 24.05
C ALA A 34 18.26 -10.58 25.60
N ALA A 35 17.41 -9.80 26.26
CA ALA A 35 17.20 -9.90 27.71
C ALA A 35 16.52 -11.21 28.10
N TYR A 36 15.54 -11.64 27.30
CA TYR A 36 14.83 -12.90 27.48
C TYR A 36 15.77 -14.10 27.35
N ASP A 37 16.62 -14.13 26.33
CA ASP A 37 17.62 -15.19 26.12
C ASP A 37 18.64 -15.26 27.28
N ARG A 38 19.15 -14.11 27.72
CA ARG A 38 20.02 -14.03 28.91
C ARG A 38 19.31 -14.56 30.16
N GLY A 39 18.04 -14.22 30.32
CA GLY A 39 17.21 -14.72 31.42
C GLY A 39 17.05 -16.24 31.36
N GLN A 40 16.71 -16.81 30.19
CA GLN A 40 16.59 -18.26 30.03
C GLN A 40 17.89 -19.01 30.33
N ALA A 41 19.02 -18.52 29.80
CA ALA A 41 20.34 -19.08 30.09
C ALA A 41 20.61 -19.08 31.61
N LYS A 42 20.32 -17.96 32.28
CA LYS A 42 20.49 -17.86 33.73
C LYS A 42 19.55 -18.77 34.52
N ALA A 43 18.32 -18.97 34.05
CA ALA A 43 17.37 -19.90 34.65
C ALA A 43 17.89 -21.34 34.59
N ALA A 44 18.47 -21.73 33.45
CA ALA A 44 19.07 -23.04 33.24
C ALA A 44 20.29 -23.25 34.14
N ASP A 45 21.16 -22.24 34.27
CA ASP A 45 22.30 -22.26 35.19
C ASP A 45 21.86 -22.48 36.65
N LEU A 46 20.90 -21.70 37.13
CA LEU A 46 20.36 -21.86 38.48
C LEU A 46 19.72 -23.24 38.69
N GLY A 47 19.09 -23.81 37.65
CA GLY A 47 18.57 -25.17 37.67
C GLY A 47 19.67 -26.22 37.83
N ARG A 48 20.79 -26.08 37.12
CA ARG A 48 21.97 -26.95 37.25
C ARG A 48 22.63 -26.83 38.62
N ASP A 49 22.81 -25.61 39.11
CA ASP A 49 23.37 -25.34 40.45
C ASP A 49 22.50 -25.98 41.54
N LEU A 50 21.17 -25.85 41.42
CA LEU A 50 20.23 -26.44 42.37
C LEU A 50 20.31 -27.97 42.35
N ALA A 51 20.36 -28.59 41.18
CA ALA A 51 20.49 -30.05 41.05
C ALA A 51 21.80 -30.54 41.69
N HIS A 52 22.92 -29.87 41.41
CA HIS A 52 24.22 -30.20 41.98
C HIS A 52 24.23 -30.09 43.52
N ILE A 53 23.64 -29.04 44.07
CA ILE A 53 23.56 -28.85 45.54
C ILE A 53 22.69 -29.95 46.18
N LEU A 54 21.57 -30.30 45.55
CA LEU A 54 20.68 -31.34 46.07
C LEU A 54 21.36 -32.72 46.04
N ASP A 55 22.10 -33.04 44.98
CA ASP A 55 22.86 -34.30 44.87
C ASP A 55 24.02 -34.37 45.88
N ALA A 56 24.81 -33.29 46.00
CA ALA A 56 25.90 -33.22 46.98
C ALA A 56 25.42 -33.35 48.42
N ARG A 57 24.23 -32.80 48.74
CA ARG A 57 23.58 -32.94 50.04
C ARG A 57 23.03 -34.35 50.27
N ARG A 58 22.47 -34.99 49.24
CA ARG A 58 21.99 -36.38 49.31
C ARG A 58 23.13 -37.37 49.59
N ASN A 59 24.33 -37.08 49.10
CA ASN A 59 25.52 -37.92 49.28
C ASN A 59 26.34 -37.56 50.53
N GLY A 60 25.94 -36.55 51.30
CA GLY A 60 26.64 -36.09 52.51
C GLY A 60 28.02 -35.47 52.27
N GLU A 61 28.38 -35.19 51.02
CA GLU A 61 29.70 -34.66 50.65
C GLU A 61 29.90 -33.23 51.15
N THR A 62 28.83 -32.43 51.14
CA THR A 62 28.85 -31.03 51.60
C THR A 62 29.08 -30.96 53.11
N GLU A 63 28.37 -31.78 53.88
CA GLU A 63 28.51 -31.92 55.33
C GLU A 63 29.90 -32.48 55.69
N ALA A 64 30.40 -33.47 54.93
CA ALA A 64 31.73 -34.03 55.12
C ALA A 64 32.85 -33.01 54.82
N ALA A 65 32.71 -32.18 53.78
CA ALA A 65 33.67 -31.14 53.43
C ALA A 65 33.71 -30.01 54.48
N ALA A 66 32.54 -29.57 54.96
CA ALA A 66 32.42 -28.56 56.01
C ALA A 66 33.02 -29.04 57.36
N LEU A 67 32.76 -30.31 57.73
CA LEU A 67 33.37 -30.93 58.92
C LEU A 67 34.90 -31.01 58.83
N ARG A 68 35.46 -31.32 57.66
CA ARG A 68 36.92 -31.35 57.44
C ARG A 68 37.57 -29.97 57.46
N ALA A 69 36.87 -28.95 57.00
CA ALA A 69 37.37 -27.58 56.99
C ALA A 69 37.19 -26.87 58.35
N GLY A 70 36.51 -27.50 59.32
CA GLY A 70 36.21 -26.90 60.63
C GLY A 70 35.26 -25.70 60.54
N VAL A 71 34.47 -25.61 59.46
CA VAL A 71 33.57 -24.48 59.22
C VAL A 71 32.14 -24.86 59.59
N ASP A 72 31.41 -23.90 60.17
CA ASP A 72 29.98 -24.04 60.42
C ASP A 72 29.23 -24.26 59.11
N ILE A 73 28.53 -25.40 59.02
CA ILE A 73 27.74 -25.84 57.86
C ILE A 73 26.70 -24.77 57.49
N ALA A 74 26.22 -23.99 58.45
CA ALA A 74 25.26 -22.91 58.23
C ALA A 74 25.83 -21.69 57.48
N ALA A 75 27.16 -21.51 57.45
CA ALA A 75 27.80 -20.31 56.92
C ALA A 75 28.26 -20.42 55.45
N ILE A 76 28.37 -21.64 54.89
CA ILE A 76 29.01 -21.86 53.58
C ILE A 76 28.01 -22.07 52.43
N VAL A 77 26.79 -22.56 52.70
CA VAL A 77 25.94 -23.10 51.64
C VAL A 77 24.91 -22.07 51.20
N LYS A 78 24.94 -21.63 49.93
CA LYS A 78 23.76 -21.03 49.29
C LYS A 78 22.61 -22.01 49.48
N THR A 79 21.66 -21.67 50.35
CA THR A 79 20.59 -22.62 50.69
C THR A 79 19.75 -22.87 49.43
N PRO A 80 19.29 -24.11 49.20
CA PRO A 80 18.41 -24.43 48.06
C PRO A 80 17.24 -23.47 47.91
N ASP A 81 16.74 -22.92 49.02
CA ASP A 81 15.65 -21.95 49.04
C ASP A 81 16.03 -20.58 48.44
N THR A 82 17.27 -20.11 48.63
CA THR A 82 17.74 -18.86 47.99
C THR A 82 17.84 -18.99 46.47
N ILE A 83 18.30 -20.15 45.97
CA ILE A 83 18.39 -20.44 44.54
C ILE A 83 16.99 -20.62 43.94
N ARG A 84 16.08 -21.30 44.66
CA ARG A 84 14.69 -21.44 44.26
C ARG A 84 13.99 -20.08 44.16
N GLY A 85 14.12 -19.22 45.17
CA GLY A 85 13.57 -17.87 45.17
C GLY A 85 14.13 -17.00 44.03
N GLY A 86 15.44 -17.06 43.79
CA GLY A 86 16.06 -16.39 42.65
C GLY A 86 15.55 -16.89 41.29
N ARG A 87 15.35 -18.20 41.14
CA ARG A 87 14.77 -18.80 39.93
C ARG A 87 13.30 -18.40 39.73
N GLU A 88 12.50 -18.38 40.79
CA GLU A 88 11.09 -17.95 40.73
C GLU A 88 10.96 -16.48 40.33
N ALA A 89 11.76 -15.60 40.93
CA ALA A 89 11.81 -14.18 40.56
C ALA A 89 12.23 -13.99 39.10
N LEU A 90 13.21 -14.76 38.63
CA LEU A 90 13.68 -14.71 37.26
C LEU A 90 12.62 -15.23 36.26
N LEU A 91 11.89 -16.30 36.59
CA LEU A 91 10.77 -16.78 35.79
C LEU A 91 9.62 -15.76 35.74
N ALA A 92 9.37 -15.03 36.83
CA ALA A 92 8.42 -13.93 36.83
C ALA A 92 8.88 -12.80 35.88
N GLY A 93 10.17 -12.42 35.92
CA GLY A 93 10.75 -11.46 34.99
C GLY A 93 10.64 -11.89 33.52
N LEU A 94 10.87 -13.17 33.22
CA LEU A 94 10.68 -13.71 31.85
C LEU A 94 9.24 -13.61 31.37
N ARG A 95 8.24 -13.78 32.26
CA ARG A 95 6.83 -13.57 31.90
C ARG A 95 6.53 -12.11 31.59
N THR A 96 7.12 -11.17 32.33
CA THR A 96 7.01 -9.74 32.04
C THR A 96 7.62 -9.40 30.68
N LEU A 97 8.84 -9.87 30.40
CA LEU A 97 9.49 -9.66 29.10
C LEU A 97 8.66 -10.23 27.94
N ASN A 98 8.04 -11.40 28.12
CA ASN A 98 7.16 -11.99 27.12
C ASN A 98 5.89 -11.14 26.89
N ALA A 99 5.30 -10.59 27.95
CA ALA A 99 4.18 -9.67 27.82
C ALA A 99 4.58 -8.35 27.13
N ASP A 100 5.81 -7.89 27.34
CA ASP A 100 6.36 -6.72 26.63
C ASP A 100 6.55 -7.00 25.14
N LEU A 101 7.05 -8.19 24.76
CA LEU A 101 7.11 -8.62 23.35
C LEU A 101 5.73 -8.65 22.69
N ASP A 102 4.71 -9.17 23.38
CA ASP A 102 3.33 -9.17 22.88
C ASP A 102 2.81 -7.73 22.68
N ARG A 103 3.16 -6.81 23.59
CA ARG A 103 2.79 -5.39 23.48
C ARG A 103 3.49 -4.73 22.28
N LEU A 104 4.80 -4.93 22.13
CA LEU A 104 5.58 -4.40 21.01
C LEU A 104 5.06 -4.94 19.67
N GLY A 105 4.64 -6.21 19.63
CA GLY A 105 3.98 -6.79 18.46
C GLY A 105 2.68 -6.06 18.07
N LYS A 106 1.85 -5.71 19.05
CA LYS A 106 0.63 -4.92 18.82
C LYS A 106 0.95 -3.49 18.40
N ASP A 107 1.93 -2.85 19.02
CA ASP A 107 2.37 -1.50 18.67
C ASP A 107 2.91 -1.46 17.23
N ARG A 108 3.69 -2.47 16.82
CA ARG A 108 4.16 -2.64 15.43
C ARG A 108 2.99 -2.75 14.46
N GLN A 109 1.97 -3.55 14.79
CA GLN A 109 0.79 -3.71 13.94
C GLN A 109 0.01 -2.39 13.82
N ALA A 110 -0.16 -1.65 14.91
CA ALA A 110 -0.82 -0.36 14.89
C ALA A 110 -0.09 0.67 14.00
N VAL A 111 1.24 0.66 13.98
CA VAL A 111 2.01 1.51 13.04
C VAL A 111 1.75 1.10 11.59
N ARG A 112 1.74 -0.21 11.29
CA ARG A 112 1.46 -0.71 9.95
C ARG A 112 0.06 -0.34 9.47
N ASP A 113 -0.94 -0.43 10.35
CA ASP A 113 -2.32 -0.05 10.01
C ASP A 113 -2.43 1.45 9.69
N ARG A 114 -1.69 2.31 10.42
CA ARG A 114 -1.60 3.74 10.11
C ARG A 114 -0.95 4.00 8.74
N VAL A 115 0.14 3.29 8.42
CA VAL A 115 0.78 3.38 7.09
C VAL A 115 -0.20 2.97 5.99
N ALA A 116 -0.91 1.85 6.18
CA ALA A 116 -1.90 1.37 5.22
C ALA A 116 -3.02 2.39 4.98
N LEU A 117 -3.52 3.02 6.05
CA LEU A 117 -4.54 4.07 5.94
C LEU A 117 -4.03 5.27 5.15
N LYS A 118 -2.84 5.79 5.50
CA LYS A 118 -2.22 6.93 4.78
C LYS A 118 -2.02 6.63 3.29
N LEU A 119 -1.57 5.41 2.96
CA LEU A 119 -1.43 4.96 1.58
C LEU A 119 -2.78 4.89 0.87
N ALA A 120 -3.80 4.30 1.52
CA ALA A 120 -5.14 4.20 0.94
C ALA A 120 -5.75 5.58 0.67
N GLU A 121 -5.59 6.54 1.57
CA GLU A 121 -6.04 7.92 1.38
C GLU A 121 -5.34 8.59 0.19
N ALA A 122 -4.01 8.45 0.09
CA ALA A 122 -3.25 9.00 -1.02
C ALA A 122 -3.66 8.39 -2.38
N PHE A 123 -3.85 7.06 -2.42
CA PHE A 123 -4.30 6.37 -3.63
C PHE A 123 -5.74 6.73 -4.01
N ASN A 124 -6.65 6.79 -3.04
CA ASN A 124 -8.05 7.10 -3.32
C ASN A 124 -8.20 8.51 -3.93
N GLY A 125 -7.49 9.50 -3.39
CA GLY A 125 -7.45 10.84 -3.98
C GLY A 125 -6.95 10.84 -5.42
N ALA A 126 -5.89 10.09 -5.71
CA ALA A 126 -5.34 9.97 -7.06
C ALA A 126 -6.29 9.23 -8.03
N LEU A 127 -6.99 8.19 -7.57
CA LEU A 127 -7.94 7.43 -8.38
C LEU A 127 -9.17 8.26 -8.75
N VAL A 128 -9.71 9.04 -7.81
CA VAL A 128 -10.85 9.93 -8.07
C VAL A 128 -10.51 10.97 -9.13
N GLU A 129 -9.33 11.58 -9.04
CA GLU A 129 -8.89 12.55 -10.05
C GLU A 129 -8.60 11.89 -11.40
N LEU A 130 -8.02 10.68 -11.42
CA LEU A 130 -7.80 9.92 -12.65
C LEU A 130 -9.12 9.55 -13.34
N ASP A 131 -10.14 9.13 -12.58
CA ASP A 131 -11.48 8.85 -13.11
C ASP A 131 -12.08 10.11 -13.73
N LYS A 132 -11.98 11.25 -13.03
CA LYS A 132 -12.45 12.55 -13.53
C LYS A 132 -11.74 12.97 -14.81
N GLU A 133 -10.42 12.87 -14.88
CA GLU A 133 -9.64 13.17 -16.08
C GLU A 133 -10.01 12.23 -17.24
N SER A 134 -10.22 10.95 -16.97
CA SER A 134 -10.61 9.93 -17.96
C SER A 134 -12.00 10.21 -18.53
N ARG A 135 -12.98 10.53 -17.68
CA ARG A 135 -14.33 10.94 -18.12
C ARG A 135 -14.30 12.20 -18.95
N ASN A 136 -13.51 13.20 -18.56
CA ASN A 136 -13.37 14.45 -19.32
C ASN A 136 -12.76 14.20 -20.71
N LEU A 137 -11.73 13.35 -20.79
CA LEU A 137 -11.11 12.98 -22.06
C LEU A 137 -12.08 12.21 -22.94
N ALA A 138 -12.82 11.25 -22.38
CA ALA A 138 -13.82 10.49 -23.10
C ALA A 138 -14.96 11.39 -23.63
N ALA A 139 -15.41 12.37 -22.85
CA ALA A 139 -16.38 13.37 -23.29
C ALA A 139 -15.86 14.22 -24.46
N ARG A 140 -14.59 14.65 -24.42
CA ARG A 140 -13.95 15.37 -25.54
C ARG A 140 -13.84 14.51 -26.79
N LEU A 141 -13.50 13.22 -26.65
CA LEU A 141 -13.46 12.29 -27.79
C LEU A 141 -14.85 12.10 -28.42
N ALA A 142 -15.89 11.94 -27.59
CA ALA A 142 -17.27 11.85 -28.07
C ALA A 142 -17.70 13.13 -28.83
N GLN A 143 -17.28 14.30 -28.35
CA GLN A 143 -17.51 15.59 -29.01
C GLN A 143 -16.83 15.66 -30.38
N ILE A 144 -15.55 15.29 -30.47
CA ILE A 144 -14.80 15.29 -31.74
C ILE A 144 -15.42 14.30 -32.74
N PHE A 145 -15.86 13.13 -32.26
CA PHE A 145 -16.59 12.18 -33.10
C PHE A 145 -17.90 12.78 -33.63
N ALA A 146 -18.69 13.43 -32.78
CA ALA A 146 -19.94 14.09 -33.17
C ALA A 146 -19.69 15.17 -34.23
N ASP A 147 -18.62 15.95 -34.08
CA ASP A 147 -18.21 16.98 -35.02
C ASP A 147 -17.81 16.38 -36.38
N ALA A 148 -17.01 15.30 -36.37
CA ALA A 148 -16.65 14.59 -37.58
C ALA A 148 -17.88 14.00 -38.30
N GLU A 149 -18.84 13.48 -37.54
CA GLU A 149 -20.10 12.94 -38.07
C GLU A 149 -21.01 14.05 -38.64
N ALA A 150 -21.06 15.22 -38.00
CA ALA A 150 -21.78 16.39 -38.50
C ALA A 150 -21.17 16.92 -39.81
N ILE A 151 -19.84 17.03 -39.88
CA ILE A 151 -19.12 17.40 -41.11
C ILE A 151 -19.37 16.35 -42.19
N ARG A 152 -19.31 15.05 -41.85
CA ARG A 152 -19.62 13.95 -42.77
C ARG A 152 -21.02 14.12 -43.37
N ALA A 153 -22.03 14.36 -42.53
CA ALA A 153 -23.41 14.53 -42.95
C ALA A 153 -23.61 15.77 -43.83
N ALA A 154 -22.94 16.89 -43.50
CA ALA A 154 -23.06 18.14 -44.24
C ALA A 154 -22.31 18.15 -45.59
N SER A 155 -21.20 17.40 -45.69
CA SER A 155 -20.26 17.52 -46.81
C SER A 155 -19.97 16.22 -47.58
N SER A 156 -20.45 15.06 -47.14
CA SER A 156 -20.09 13.76 -47.77
C SER A 156 -18.58 13.54 -47.98
N SER A 157 -17.72 14.22 -47.20
CA SER A 157 -16.26 14.19 -47.35
C SER A 157 -15.69 12.84 -46.95
N MET A 158 -14.91 12.21 -47.85
CA MET A 158 -14.26 10.92 -47.61
C MET A 158 -13.29 10.95 -46.43
N ALA A 159 -12.65 12.10 -46.16
CA ALA A 159 -11.78 12.28 -45.01
C ALA A 159 -12.58 12.27 -43.70
N ALA A 160 -13.73 12.96 -43.67
CA ALA A 160 -14.64 12.96 -42.53
C ALA A 160 -15.26 11.57 -42.28
N ILE A 161 -15.59 10.82 -43.35
CA ILE A 161 -16.06 9.43 -43.27
C ILE A 161 -15.03 8.55 -42.55
N ARG A 162 -13.76 8.62 -42.98
CA ARG A 162 -12.68 7.82 -42.37
C ARG A 162 -12.44 8.19 -40.92
N LEU A 163 -12.41 9.49 -40.61
CA LEU A 163 -12.22 9.97 -39.24
C LEU A 163 -13.37 9.53 -38.33
N SER A 164 -14.62 9.72 -38.74
CA SER A 164 -15.76 9.36 -37.89
C SER A 164 -15.83 7.85 -37.67
N THR A 165 -15.52 7.05 -38.70
CA THR A 165 -15.47 5.58 -38.56
C THR A 165 -14.36 5.15 -37.59
N ALA A 166 -13.15 5.72 -37.71
CA ALA A 166 -12.04 5.41 -36.81
C ALA A 166 -12.32 5.81 -35.35
N LEU A 167 -13.00 6.93 -35.14
CA LEU A 167 -13.35 7.41 -33.80
C LEU A 167 -14.53 6.64 -33.18
N ARG A 168 -15.40 6.04 -33.99
CA ARG A 168 -16.58 5.31 -33.52
C ARG A 168 -16.22 4.22 -32.52
N ASP A 169 -15.26 3.38 -32.88
CA ASP A 169 -14.86 2.23 -32.06
C ASP A 169 -14.29 2.68 -30.72
N VAL A 170 -13.50 3.75 -30.71
CA VAL A 170 -12.90 4.34 -29.49
C VAL A 170 -13.98 4.91 -28.57
N VAL A 171 -14.97 5.60 -29.14
CA VAL A 171 -16.09 6.16 -28.36
C VAL A 171 -17.01 5.05 -27.84
N ASP A 172 -17.27 4.01 -28.64
CA ASP A 172 -18.05 2.85 -28.22
C ASP A 172 -17.37 2.09 -27.07
N GLU A 173 -16.05 1.92 -27.11
CA GLU A 173 -15.25 1.35 -26.02
C GLU A 173 -15.31 2.21 -24.74
N ALA A 174 -15.17 3.54 -24.88
CA ALA A 174 -15.34 4.47 -23.75
C ALA A 174 -16.75 4.37 -23.15
N ALA A 175 -17.76 4.11 -23.99
CA ALA A 175 -19.13 3.88 -23.55
C ALA A 175 -19.35 2.50 -22.91
N VAL A 176 -18.64 1.44 -23.35
CA VAL A 176 -18.61 0.13 -22.63
C VAL A 176 -18.09 0.35 -21.20
N SER A 177 -17.06 1.18 -21.08
CA SER A 177 -16.36 1.46 -19.84
C SER A 177 -17.10 2.46 -18.92
N ASN A 178 -18.35 2.82 -19.24
CA ASN A 178 -19.18 3.78 -18.50
C ASN A 178 -18.53 5.17 -18.30
N LEU A 179 -17.55 5.53 -19.13
CA LEU A 179 -16.92 6.85 -19.09
C LEU A 179 -17.83 7.92 -19.71
N ILE A 180 -18.66 7.51 -20.66
CA ILE A 180 -19.69 8.34 -21.32
C ILE A 180 -21.03 7.58 -21.40
N SER A 181 -22.13 8.31 -21.51
CA SER A 181 -23.48 7.72 -21.55
C SER A 181 -23.78 7.03 -22.89
N ARG A 182 -24.27 5.80 -22.82
CA ARG A 182 -24.83 5.07 -23.96
C ARG A 182 -26.24 5.56 -24.30
N GLY A 183 -26.57 5.60 -25.59
CA GLY A 183 -27.94 5.76 -26.08
C GLY A 183 -28.44 7.20 -26.19
N LYS A 184 -27.62 8.21 -25.89
CA LYS A 184 -27.92 9.61 -26.24
C LYS A 184 -27.07 10.01 -27.46
N PRO A 185 -27.65 10.71 -28.45
CA PRO A 185 -26.84 11.30 -29.52
C PRO A 185 -25.85 12.29 -28.91
N TRP A 186 -24.59 12.19 -29.33
CA TRP A 186 -23.55 13.11 -28.91
C TRP A 186 -23.75 14.44 -29.65
N PRO A 187 -23.95 15.56 -28.95
CA PRO A 187 -24.12 16.84 -29.61
C PRO A 187 -22.81 17.22 -30.31
N ALA A 188 -22.88 17.78 -31.51
CA ALA A 188 -21.74 18.45 -32.14
C ALA A 188 -21.44 19.77 -31.40
N SER A 189 -20.24 20.33 -31.62
CA SER A 189 -19.79 21.51 -30.92
C SER A 189 -20.68 22.68 -31.34
N PRO A 190 -21.12 23.54 -30.40
CA PRO A 190 -22.01 24.64 -30.71
C PRO A 190 -21.47 25.52 -31.83
N GLU A 191 -20.16 25.80 -31.81
CA GLU A 191 -19.48 26.61 -32.81
C GLU A 191 -19.54 25.96 -34.21
N LEU A 192 -19.36 24.64 -34.29
CA LEU A 192 -19.48 23.92 -35.56
C LEU A 192 -20.94 23.83 -36.03
N ALA A 193 -21.87 23.59 -35.11
CA ALA A 193 -23.30 23.55 -35.42
C ALA A 193 -23.77 24.90 -35.98
N ASP A 194 -23.34 26.02 -35.39
CA ASP A 194 -23.63 27.37 -35.87
C ASP A 194 -22.99 27.61 -37.24
N LEU A 195 -21.72 27.23 -37.43
CA LEU A 195 -21.02 27.42 -38.70
C LEU A 195 -21.66 26.61 -39.84
N LEU A 196 -22.01 25.35 -39.59
CA LEU A 196 -22.71 24.49 -40.56
C LEU A 196 -24.11 25.02 -40.88
N THR A 197 -24.80 25.61 -39.90
CA THR A 197 -26.13 26.19 -40.10
C THR A 197 -26.07 27.49 -40.91
N GLN A 198 -25.13 28.38 -40.59
CA GLN A 198 -24.96 29.68 -41.27
C GLN A 198 -24.44 29.54 -42.71
N HIS A 199 -23.69 28.48 -43.01
CA HIS A 199 -23.01 28.31 -44.31
C HIS A 199 -23.43 27.04 -45.07
N LYS A 200 -24.64 26.54 -44.83
CA LYS A 200 -25.14 25.26 -45.38
C LYS A 200 -24.91 25.09 -46.89
N ASP A 201 -25.22 26.12 -47.68
CA ASP A 201 -25.09 26.08 -49.13
C ASP A 201 -23.62 26.07 -49.58
N ALA A 202 -22.76 26.86 -48.93
CA ALA A 202 -21.34 26.91 -49.21
C ALA A 202 -20.64 25.59 -48.86
N VAL A 203 -21.04 24.96 -47.75
CA VAL A 203 -20.52 23.64 -47.33
C VAL A 203 -20.92 22.55 -48.33
N SER A 204 -22.18 22.54 -48.79
CA SER A 204 -22.64 21.61 -49.84
C SER A 204 -21.94 21.81 -51.18
N LEU A 205 -21.68 23.05 -51.58
CA LEU A 205 -20.94 23.35 -52.82
C LEU A 205 -19.48 22.93 -52.74
N ALA A 206 -18.78 23.28 -51.66
CA ALA A 206 -17.38 22.91 -51.44
C ALA A 206 -17.20 21.37 -51.36
N ALA A 207 -18.15 20.69 -50.72
CA ALA A 207 -18.25 19.24 -50.68
C ALA A 207 -18.35 18.60 -52.06
N GLY A 208 -19.27 19.09 -52.90
CA GLY A 208 -19.45 18.63 -54.27
C GLY A 208 -18.17 18.79 -55.09
N ALA A 209 -17.50 19.95 -54.97
CA ALA A 209 -16.25 20.22 -55.66
C ALA A 209 -15.10 19.29 -55.22
N LEU A 210 -14.93 19.09 -53.91
CA LEU A 210 -13.91 18.18 -53.37
C LEU A 210 -14.16 16.72 -53.78
N HIS A 211 -15.42 16.28 -53.80
CA HIS A 211 -15.77 14.92 -54.20
C HIS A 211 -15.49 14.66 -55.69
N LEU A 212 -15.82 15.64 -56.55
CA LEU A 212 -15.47 15.63 -57.97
C LEU A 212 -13.95 15.57 -58.19
N GLN A 213 -13.19 16.41 -57.49
CA GLN A 213 -11.73 16.45 -57.58
C GLN A 213 -11.07 15.14 -57.10
N HIS A 214 -11.60 14.50 -56.06
CA HIS A 214 -11.09 13.21 -55.59
C HIS A 214 -11.42 12.05 -56.52
N ARG A 215 -12.56 12.12 -57.23
CA ARG A 215 -12.96 11.11 -58.22
C ARG A 215 -12.09 11.18 -59.47
N THR A 216 -11.75 12.38 -59.94
CA THR A 216 -10.86 12.57 -61.09
C THR A 216 -9.41 12.22 -60.80
N MET A 217 -8.93 12.35 -59.56
CA MET A 217 -7.57 11.93 -59.17
C MET A 217 -7.39 10.41 -58.98
N ARG A 218 -8.47 9.63 -58.97
CA ARG A 218 -8.43 8.16 -58.81
C ARG A 218 -8.70 7.39 -60.12
N MET A 219 -9.01 8.09 -61.20
CA MET A 219 -9.05 7.54 -62.57
C MET A 219 -7.70 7.75 -63.23
#